data_AF-A0A7Z9MGJ2-F1
#
_entry.id   AF-A0A7Z9MGJ2-F1
#
_cell.length_a   1.000
_cell.length_b   1.000
_cell.length_c   1.000
_cell.angle_alpha   90.00
_cell.angle_beta   90.00
_cell.angle_gamma   90.00
#
_symmetry.space_group_name_H-M   'P 1'
#
loop_
_entity.id
_entity.type
_entity.pdbx_description
1 polymer ?
#
loop_
_entity_poly.entity_id
_entity_poly.type
_entity_poly.pdbx_seq_one_letter_code
_entity_poly.pdbx_strand_id
1 'polypeptide(L)'
;NSLLNDSKKLSKKHRSLLRPIIENEAIAWSVAMVDNCEIDELNILKASITCMHRALNQLKKRPNLLLIDGNRFFSYNNMLHHCIIRGDGIYASIAAASVLAKTHRDEYMKNLHQEFPNYHWNQNMGYPTKKHRLALLEHGTTKHHRMSFKLLP
;
A
#
# COMPACT_ATOMS: atom_id res chain seq x y z
N ASN A 1 5.73 -0.40 -21.93
CA ASN A 1 5.86 -1.73 -21.31
C ASN A 1 4.47 -2.36 -21.25
N SER A 2 4.17 -3.35 -22.11
CA SER A 2 2.80 -3.89 -22.31
C SER A 2 2.24 -4.62 -21.07
N LEU A 3 3.12 -5.08 -20.18
CA LEU A 3 2.75 -5.80 -18.95
C LEU A 3 2.07 -4.92 -17.89
N LEU A 4 2.27 -3.60 -17.93
CA LEU A 4 1.61 -2.65 -17.00
C LEU A 4 0.14 -2.37 -17.39
N ASN A 5 -0.20 -2.52 -18.67
CA ASN A 5 -1.52 -2.13 -19.22
C ASN A 5 -2.56 -3.26 -19.16
N ASP A 6 -2.14 -4.52 -19.02
CA ASP A 6 -3.06 -5.67 -18.98
C ASP A 6 -3.52 -5.99 -17.54
N SER A 7 -3.95 -4.93 -16.83
CA SER A 7 -4.04 -4.91 -15.36
C SER A 7 -5.31 -5.52 -14.76
N LYS A 8 -6.08 -6.31 -15.51
CA LYS A 8 -7.18 -7.11 -14.94
C LYS A 8 -6.59 -8.30 -14.16
N LYS A 9 -6.11 -7.97 -12.96
CA LYS A 9 -5.43 -8.81 -11.96
C LYS A 9 -3.98 -9.18 -12.34
N LEU A 10 -3.08 -8.19 -12.25
CA LEU A 10 -1.65 -8.49 -12.11
C LEU A 10 -1.45 -9.47 -10.95
N SER A 11 -1.08 -10.70 -11.28
CA SER A 11 -0.82 -11.75 -10.29
C SER A 11 0.33 -11.33 -9.38
N LYS A 12 0.41 -11.93 -8.18
CA LYS A 12 1.54 -11.73 -7.26
C LYS A 12 2.89 -11.95 -7.97
N LYS A 13 2.94 -12.93 -8.88
CA LYS A 13 4.11 -13.25 -9.71
C LYS A 13 4.45 -12.08 -10.65
N HIS A 14 3.48 -11.55 -11.38
CA HIS A 14 3.71 -10.41 -12.28
C HIS A 14 4.15 -9.15 -11.52
N ARG A 15 3.54 -8.84 -10.37
CA ARG A 15 3.97 -7.69 -9.56
C ARG A 15 5.42 -7.81 -9.08
N SER A 16 5.83 -9.02 -8.68
CA SER A 16 7.20 -9.28 -8.23
C SER A 16 8.22 -9.11 -9.36
N LEU A 17 7.85 -9.46 -10.59
CA LEU A 17 8.68 -9.23 -11.79
C LEU A 17 8.72 -7.76 -12.20
N LEU A 18 7.61 -7.04 -12.04
CA LEU A 18 7.50 -5.63 -12.43
C LEU A 18 8.20 -4.68 -11.47
N ARG A 19 8.24 -4.96 -10.17
CA ARG A 19 8.91 -4.10 -9.17
C ARG A 19 10.33 -3.71 -9.59
N PRO A 20 11.28 -4.64 -9.84
CA PRO A 20 12.65 -4.25 -10.19
C PRO A 20 12.74 -3.47 -11.50
N ILE A 21 11.87 -3.77 -12.47
CA ILE A 21 11.79 -3.03 -13.73
C ILE A 21 11.36 -1.59 -13.47
N ILE A 22 10.31 -1.38 -12.68
CA ILE A 22 9.83 -0.03 -12.31
C ILE A 22 10.90 0.71 -11.51
N GLU A 23 11.52 0.07 -10.53
CA GLU A 23 12.55 0.70 -9.68
C GLU A 23 13.78 1.15 -10.48
N ASN A 24 14.11 0.44 -11.57
CA ASN A 24 15.23 0.74 -12.45
C ASN A 24 14.88 1.75 -13.57
N GLU A 25 13.68 1.66 -14.15
CA GLU A 25 13.30 2.45 -15.33
C GLU A 25 12.52 3.73 -15.00
N ALA A 26 11.90 3.83 -13.82
CA ALA A 26 11.13 5.01 -13.46
C ALA A 26 12.04 6.24 -13.25
N ILE A 27 11.63 7.39 -13.80
CA ILE A 27 12.34 8.67 -13.66
C ILE A 27 12.58 9.02 -12.18
N ALA A 28 11.58 8.78 -11.34
CA ALA A 28 11.68 8.86 -9.89
C ALA A 28 10.57 8.01 -9.28
N TRP A 29 10.85 7.43 -8.12
CA TRP A 29 9.87 6.70 -7.31
C TRP A 29 10.25 6.79 -5.83
N SER A 30 9.28 6.52 -4.96
CA SER A 30 9.46 6.44 -3.51
C SER A 30 8.31 5.62 -2.91
N VAL A 31 8.57 5.00 -1.77
CA VAL A 31 7.56 4.28 -0.97
C VAL A 31 7.63 4.80 0.46
N ALA A 32 6.49 5.14 1.02
CA ALA A 32 6.37 5.55 2.42
C ALA A 32 5.53 4.56 3.21
N MET A 33 5.64 4.63 4.53
CA MET A 33 4.81 3.86 5.45
C MET A 33 4.17 4.76 6.52
N VAL A 34 3.05 4.27 7.03
CA VAL A 34 2.34 4.78 8.20
C VAL A 34 2.02 3.55 9.05
N ASP A 35 2.39 3.58 10.32
CA ASP A 35 2.18 2.46 11.23
C ASP A 35 0.73 2.37 11.74
N ASN A 36 0.44 1.32 12.49
CA ASN A 36 -0.90 1.08 13.02
C ASN A 36 -1.32 2.10 14.09
N CYS A 37 -0.39 2.63 14.89
CA CYS A 37 -0.70 3.63 15.92
C CYS A 37 -1.17 4.93 15.27
N GLU A 38 -0.43 5.41 14.26
CA GLU A 38 -0.81 6.61 13.52
C GLU A 38 -2.12 6.40 12.71
N ILE A 39 -2.37 5.18 12.21
CA ILE A 39 -3.66 4.85 11.58
C ILE A 39 -4.81 4.94 12.58
N ASP A 40 -4.62 4.44 13.80
CA ASP A 40 -5.63 4.47 14.85
C ASP A 40 -5.95 5.91 15.29
N GLU A 41 -4.95 6.80 15.30
CA GLU A 41 -5.13 8.24 15.61
C GLU A 41 -5.82 9.02 14.48
N LEU A 42 -5.39 8.81 13.23
CA LEU A 42 -5.82 9.64 12.10
C LEU A 42 -7.09 9.14 11.42
N ASN A 43 -7.43 7.85 11.57
CA ASN A 43 -8.25 7.03 10.67
C ASN A 43 -7.57 6.67 9.34
N ILE A 44 -8.07 5.61 8.71
CA ILE A 44 -7.46 5.02 7.51
C ILE A 44 -7.42 5.96 6.30
N LEU A 45 -8.40 6.86 6.14
CA LEU A 45 -8.43 7.79 5.01
C LEU A 45 -7.32 8.83 5.16
N LYS A 46 -7.24 9.49 6.31
CA LYS A 46 -6.21 10.52 6.57
C LYS A 46 -4.82 9.90 6.61
N ALA A 47 -4.68 8.71 7.19
CA ALA A 47 -3.41 7.96 7.17
C ALA A 47 -2.96 7.61 5.75
N SER A 48 -3.88 7.19 4.88
CA SER A 48 -3.55 6.88 3.47
C SER A 48 -3.04 8.13 2.72
N ILE A 49 -3.71 9.27 2.90
CA ILE A 49 -3.28 10.54 2.28
C ILE A 49 -1.94 11.02 2.87
N THR A 50 -1.75 10.88 4.18
CA THR A 50 -0.48 11.21 4.87
C THR A 50 0.66 10.36 4.31
N CYS A 51 0.43 9.07 4.09
CA CYS A 51 1.39 8.18 3.43
C CYS A 51 1.76 8.68 2.02
N MET A 52 0.77 9.09 1.21
CA MET A 52 1.01 9.65 -0.12
C MET A 52 1.85 10.93 -0.04
N HIS A 53 1.55 11.85 0.88
CA HIS A 53 2.35 13.07 1.09
C HIS A 53 3.79 12.76 1.52
N ARG A 54 3.99 11.78 2.40
CA ARG A 54 5.34 11.31 2.79
C ARG A 54 6.09 10.71 1.62
N ALA A 55 5.42 9.97 0.74
CA ALA A 55 6.05 9.44 -0.48
C ALA A 55 6.48 10.60 -1.40
N LEU A 56 5.63 11.62 -1.58
CA LEU A 56 5.96 12.81 -2.37
C LEU A 56 7.17 13.58 -1.82
N ASN A 57 7.28 13.73 -0.49
CA ASN A 57 8.44 14.36 0.16
C ASN A 57 9.76 13.64 -0.12
N GLN A 58 9.73 12.31 -0.30
CA GLN A 58 10.92 11.48 -0.55
C GLN A 58 11.29 11.39 -2.04
N LEU A 59 10.42 11.90 -2.93
CA LEU A 59 10.61 11.77 -4.36
C LEU A 59 11.75 12.68 -4.84
N LYS A 60 12.78 12.10 -5.46
CA LYS A 60 13.97 12.85 -5.92
C LYS A 60 13.69 13.91 -6.99
N LYS A 61 12.58 13.76 -7.73
CA LYS A 61 12.16 14.69 -8.77
C LYS A 61 10.74 15.15 -8.49
N ARG A 62 10.54 16.48 -8.41
CA ARG A 62 9.22 17.06 -8.18
C ARG A 62 8.35 16.95 -9.44
N PRO A 63 7.14 16.36 -9.37
CA PRO A 63 6.23 16.31 -10.50
C PRO A 63 5.46 17.64 -10.66
N ASN A 64 4.92 17.87 -11.86
CA ASN A 64 4.07 19.03 -12.14
C ASN A 64 2.57 18.75 -11.91
N LEU A 65 2.17 17.47 -11.96
CA LEU A 65 0.80 17.00 -11.81
C LEU A 65 0.79 15.68 -11.05
N LEU A 66 -0.16 15.52 -10.13
CA LEU A 66 -0.42 14.28 -9.40
C LEU A 66 -1.64 13.56 -9.95
N LEU A 67 -1.49 12.29 -10.33
CA LEU A 67 -2.62 11.41 -10.65
C LEU A 67 -2.79 10.44 -9.48
N ILE A 68 -3.92 10.53 -8.79
CA ILE A 68 -4.20 9.80 -7.55
C ILE A 68 -5.27 8.75 -7.81
N ASP A 69 -5.02 7.49 -7.44
CA ASP A 69 -6.04 6.45 -7.51
C ASP A 69 -7.07 6.62 -6.40
N GLY A 70 -8.33 6.76 -6.76
CA GLY A 70 -9.45 6.96 -5.85
C GLY A 70 -10.19 8.27 -6.09
N ASN A 71 -10.98 8.69 -5.11
CA ASN A 71 -11.89 9.83 -5.22
C ASN A 71 -11.60 10.96 -4.22
N ARG A 72 -10.54 10.82 -3.41
CA ARG A 72 -10.20 11.78 -2.35
C ARG A 72 -8.70 11.95 -2.25
N PHE A 73 -8.26 13.20 -2.20
CA PHE A 73 -6.89 13.60 -1.92
C PHE A 73 -6.92 14.98 -1.25
N PHE A 74 -5.99 15.25 -0.34
CA PHE A 74 -5.82 16.60 0.21
C PHE A 74 -4.70 17.30 -0.55
N SER A 75 -4.95 18.57 -0.91
CA SER A 75 -3.98 19.38 -1.64
C SER A 75 -2.61 19.32 -0.97
N TYR A 76 -1.58 19.18 -1.79
CA TYR A 76 -0.19 19.03 -1.36
C TYR A 76 0.64 20.14 -1.99
N ASN A 77 1.14 21.08 -1.18
CA ASN A 77 2.01 22.18 -1.61
C ASN A 77 1.52 22.92 -2.87
N ASN A 78 0.21 23.16 -2.97
CA ASN A 78 -0.48 23.77 -4.11
C ASN A 78 -0.24 23.08 -5.47
N MET A 79 0.14 21.81 -5.46
CA MET A 79 0.33 21.01 -6.66
C MET A 79 -1.01 20.61 -7.27
N LEU A 80 -1.11 20.71 -8.59
CA LEU A 80 -2.27 20.23 -9.34
C LEU A 80 -2.41 18.72 -9.13
N HIS A 81 -3.64 18.26 -8.90
CA HIS A 81 -3.93 16.85 -8.73
C HIS A 81 -5.28 16.47 -9.35
N HIS A 82 -5.37 15.23 -9.81
CA HIS A 82 -6.60 14.61 -10.27
C HIS A 82 -6.81 13.27 -9.56
N CYS A 83 -8.00 13.09 -9.00
CA CYS A 83 -8.45 11.83 -8.42
C CYS A 83 -9.15 11.00 -9.50
N ILE A 84 -8.70 9.78 -9.70
CA ILE A 84 -9.11 8.90 -10.80
C ILE A 84 -9.55 7.58 -10.19
N ILE A 85 -10.84 7.28 -10.26
CA ILE A 85 -11.39 6.03 -9.75
C ILE A 85 -10.91 4.89 -10.65
N ARG A 86 -10.24 3.87 -10.06
CA ARG A 86 -9.62 2.74 -10.78
C ARG A 86 -8.56 3.23 -11.77
N GLY A 87 -7.76 4.20 -11.32
CA GLY A 87 -6.74 4.83 -12.15
C GLY A 87 -5.63 3.86 -12.57
N ASP A 88 -5.41 2.79 -11.80
CA ASP A 88 -4.47 1.70 -12.11
C ASP A 88 -4.85 0.90 -13.37
N GLY A 89 -6.12 0.94 -13.77
CA GLY A 89 -6.61 0.39 -15.03
C GLY A 89 -6.44 1.31 -16.24
N ILE A 90 -6.06 2.56 -16.03
CA ILE A 90 -6.09 3.62 -17.05
C ILE A 90 -4.70 4.23 -17.28
N TYR A 91 -3.97 4.50 -16.20
CA TYR A 91 -2.69 5.19 -16.23
C TYR A 91 -1.55 4.27 -15.75
N ALA A 92 -0.54 4.12 -16.59
CA ALA A 92 0.65 3.31 -16.26
C ALA A 92 1.40 3.82 -15.03
N SER A 93 1.41 5.14 -14.78
CA SER A 93 2.02 5.73 -13.58
C SER A 93 1.32 5.31 -12.29
N ILE A 94 -0.02 5.29 -12.30
CA ILE A 94 -0.81 4.80 -11.17
C ILE A 94 -0.60 3.30 -11.00
N ALA A 95 -0.64 2.52 -12.09
CA ALA A 95 -0.38 1.08 -12.05
C ALA A 95 1.00 0.76 -11.45
N ALA A 96 2.05 1.50 -11.86
CA ALA A 96 3.40 1.35 -11.34
C ALA A 96 3.49 1.67 -9.84
N ALA A 97 2.87 2.79 -9.40
CA ALA A 97 2.80 3.13 -7.98
C ALA A 97 2.09 2.05 -7.15
N SER A 98 0.99 1.49 -7.68
CA SER A 98 0.26 0.39 -7.04
C SER A 98 1.09 -0.89 -6.94
N VAL A 99 1.92 -1.21 -7.94
CA VAL A 99 2.87 -2.34 -7.88
C VAL A 99 3.90 -2.12 -6.76
N LEU A 100 4.52 -0.95 -6.71
CA LEU A 100 5.52 -0.61 -5.67
C LEU A 100 4.89 -0.70 -4.27
N ALA A 101 3.76 -0.02 -4.04
CA ALA A 101 3.07 -0.03 -2.76
C ALA A 101 2.70 -1.46 -2.31
N LYS A 102 2.13 -2.26 -3.22
CA LYS A 102 1.69 -3.62 -2.88
C LYS A 102 2.86 -4.56 -2.59
N THR A 103 3.92 -4.51 -3.40
CA THR A 103 5.06 -5.42 -3.24
C THR A 103 5.86 -5.12 -1.98
N HIS A 104 6.10 -3.85 -1.66
CA HIS A 104 6.74 -3.44 -0.40
C HIS A 104 5.88 -3.79 0.83
N ARG A 105 4.55 -3.57 0.76
CA ARG A 105 3.63 -3.94 1.85
C ARG A 105 3.61 -5.45 2.11
N ASP A 106 3.57 -6.26 1.06
CA ASP A 106 3.56 -7.73 1.16
C ASP A 106 4.89 -8.27 1.70
N GLU A 107 6.02 -7.65 1.33
CA GLU A 107 7.34 -7.97 1.89
C GLU A 107 7.39 -7.68 3.39
N TYR A 108 6.95 -6.50 3.82
CA TYR A 108 6.86 -6.16 5.24
C TYR A 108 6.03 -7.19 6.03
N MET A 109 4.87 -7.63 5.52
CA MET A 109 4.06 -8.64 6.23
C MET A 109 4.71 -10.01 6.32
N LYS A 110 5.51 -10.40 5.32
CA LYS A 110 6.25 -11.66 5.37
C LYS A 110 7.37 -11.61 6.40
N ASN A 111 8.10 -10.49 6.47
CA ASN A 111 9.13 -10.31 7.49
C ASN A 111 8.49 -10.32 8.88
N LEU A 112 7.39 -9.60 9.05
CA LEU A 112 6.67 -9.56 10.30
C LEU A 112 6.10 -10.93 10.73
N HIS A 113 5.75 -11.80 9.78
CA HIS A 113 5.35 -13.18 10.07
C HIS A 113 6.48 -14.01 10.70
N GLN A 114 7.75 -13.69 10.44
CA GLN A 114 8.87 -14.40 11.09
C GLN A 114 8.89 -14.13 12.60
N GLU A 115 8.52 -12.92 13.01
CA GLU A 115 8.39 -12.54 14.43
C GLU A 115 7.07 -13.03 15.05
N PHE A 116 5.99 -13.06 14.27
CA PHE A 116 4.64 -13.44 14.72
C PHE A 116 4.03 -14.55 13.84
N PRO A 117 4.58 -15.78 13.89
CA PRO A 117 4.19 -16.85 12.98
C PRO A 117 2.72 -17.27 13.13
N ASN A 118 2.19 -17.22 14.34
CA ASN A 118 0.84 -17.72 14.66
C ASN A 118 -0.28 -16.99 13.89
N TYR A 119 -0.05 -15.76 13.45
CA TYR A 119 -1.07 -14.94 12.76
C TYR A 119 -1.15 -15.19 11.25
N HIS A 120 -0.27 -16.04 10.68
CA HIS A 120 -0.25 -16.40 9.25
C HIS A 120 -0.18 -15.21 8.28
N TRP A 121 0.51 -14.13 8.69
CA TRP A 121 0.62 -12.89 7.93
C TRP A 121 1.34 -13.03 6.58
N ASN A 122 2.18 -14.05 6.41
CA ASN A 122 2.78 -14.41 5.11
C ASN A 122 1.75 -14.82 4.03
N GLN A 123 0.54 -15.22 4.43
CA GLN A 123 -0.55 -15.59 3.53
C GLN A 123 -1.62 -14.51 3.49
N ASN A 124 -2.10 -14.07 4.65
CA ASN A 124 -3.24 -13.17 4.75
C ASN A 124 -2.87 -11.68 4.71
N MET A 125 -1.59 -11.30 4.79
CA MET A 125 -1.13 -9.90 4.73
C MET A 125 -1.80 -8.96 5.75
N GLY A 126 -2.29 -9.51 6.87
CA GLY A 126 -3.02 -8.77 7.91
C GLY A 126 -4.53 -8.62 7.65
N TYR A 127 -5.06 -9.13 6.53
CA TYR A 127 -6.50 -9.14 6.29
C TYR A 127 -7.23 -10.05 7.31
N PRO A 128 -8.47 -9.72 7.69
CA PRO A 128 -9.23 -10.48 8.69
C PRO A 128 -9.79 -11.78 8.07
N THR A 129 -8.89 -12.70 7.72
CA THR A 129 -9.25 -14.05 7.27
C THR A 129 -9.69 -14.90 8.46
N LYS A 130 -10.37 -16.03 8.19
CA LYS A 130 -10.74 -16.99 9.25
C LYS A 130 -9.53 -17.41 10.09
N LYS A 131 -8.39 -17.72 9.44
CA LYS A 131 -7.14 -18.07 10.12
C LYS A 131 -6.63 -16.94 11.02
N HIS A 132 -6.63 -15.70 10.53
CA HIS A 132 -6.19 -14.55 11.31
C HIS A 132 -7.05 -14.32 12.55
N ARG A 133 -8.38 -14.43 12.41
CA ARG A 133 -9.31 -14.30 13.54
C ARG A 133 -9.16 -15.41 14.57
N LEU A 134 -8.91 -16.64 14.14
CA LEU A 134 -8.63 -17.75 15.05
C LEU A 134 -7.34 -17.49 15.85
N ALA A 135 -6.28 -17.05 15.18
CA ALA A 135 -5.03 -16.69 15.84
C ALA A 135 -5.20 -15.53 16.85
N LEU A 136 -6.05 -14.54 16.52
CA LEU A 136 -6.41 -13.46 17.43
C LEU A 136 -7.16 -13.96 18.68
N LEU A 137 -8.05 -14.94 18.53
CA LEU A 137 -8.77 -15.55 19.66
C LEU A 137 -7.84 -16.37 20.54
N GLU A 138 -6.85 -17.04 19.96
CA GLU A 138 -5.93 -17.93 20.66
C GLU A 138 -4.76 -17.19 21.34
N HIS A 139 -4.20 -16.18 20.67
CA HIS A 139 -2.96 -15.51 21.08
C HIS A 139 -3.14 -14.04 21.46
N GLY A 140 -4.35 -13.49 21.33
CA GLY A 140 -4.63 -12.08 21.58
C GLY A 140 -4.18 -11.17 20.44
N THR A 141 -4.17 -9.85 20.69
CA THR A 141 -3.65 -8.85 19.75
C THR A 141 -2.15 -8.65 19.92
N THR A 142 -1.55 -7.94 18.98
CA THR A 142 -0.13 -7.56 19.02
C THR A 142 0.01 -6.06 18.81
N LYS A 143 1.21 -5.53 19.04
CA LYS A 143 1.56 -4.12 18.75
C LYS A 143 1.36 -3.68 17.30
N HIS A 144 1.11 -4.61 16.36
CA HIS A 144 0.89 -4.32 14.94
C HIS A 144 -0.58 -4.33 14.52
N HIS A 145 -1.49 -4.71 15.43
CA HIS A 145 -2.92 -4.63 15.17
C HIS A 145 -3.40 -3.19 15.28
N ARG A 146 -4.36 -2.84 14.42
CA ARG A 146 -5.05 -1.54 14.45
C ARG A 146 -6.22 -1.65 15.41
N MET A 147 -6.08 -1.06 16.58
CA MET A 147 -7.05 -1.21 17.67
C MET A 147 -8.34 -0.42 17.42
N SER A 148 -8.31 0.56 16.51
CA SER A 148 -9.52 1.27 16.05
C SER A 148 -10.39 0.44 15.09
N PHE A 149 -9.87 -0.66 14.55
CA PHE A 149 -10.60 -1.52 13.62
C PHE A 149 -11.37 -2.60 14.37
N LYS A 150 -12.50 -3.04 13.82
CA LYS A 150 -13.20 -4.23 14.32
C LYS A 150 -12.39 -5.49 14.01
N LEU A 151 -11.71 -6.05 15.01
CA LEU A 151 -10.82 -7.21 14.86
C LEU A 151 -11.57 -8.55 14.84
N LEU A 152 -12.62 -8.67 15.65
CA LEU A 152 -13.46 -9.86 15.78
C LEU A 152 -14.93 -9.51 15.47
N PRO A 153 -15.70 -10.43 14.88
CA PRO A 153 -17.12 -10.23 14.57
C PRO A 153 -17.97 -10.01 15.83
#